data_AF-A0A643IU52-F1
#
_entry.id   AF-A0A643IU52-F1
#
_cell.length_a   1.000
_cell.length_b   1.000
_cell.length_c   1.000
_cell.angle_alpha   90.00
_cell.angle_beta   90.00
_cell.angle_gamma   90.00
#
_symmetry.space_group_name_H-M   'P 1'
#
loop_
_entity.id
_entity.type
_entity.pdbx_description
1 polymer ?
#
loop_
_entity_poly.entity_id
_entity_poly.type
_entity_poly.pdbx_seq_one_letter_code
_entity_poly.pdbx_strand_id
1 'polypeptide(L)'
;MPLRRAVFAILFASLGSPLVAAETPLRLERLERCGDLLASERQEWCLRVRGLGAGLPRLLLDGRELPATALWREGDGLRLRLDRRGHASGPLWLEQGGRSSNPVWLTLNGSHVLAAGPDEVAKNMDGLTTYVDLVSLLIEENHDGRREAERLADKYGARVVGAIPPLNLYQLRLPARDLVQRDALVLRIGSETSVDAVVVEESAPEKGEETEAARRPVDKPDSDSDEWAANRFMDAVNYYQRRVRARQAPLETRPVRIGVIERDVDFDAPDFADYLGPCKAPAPRTCLYARDAERPDNHGSTVAGILAARWDQGGNSGFLRGLDRASQGFEVIVERNSDAGITANVAASVNLVEDGVRVLNWSWGIHRVGARDVDGDEVDSLVRSGIAMSGYEELLEEFFLWLRKEHPDVLVVNSAGNGSSYSGTDEYRLPSSFVTEQLLVVGGHQRSERQGLAVDDPAYAVKRSTSNVDMRVDVTAAACTHASTLERDARGEVHCGTSYATPMVAGTVAAMLSLNPRLRPEEIRMLLRRSAMTIGGDYDFEPADAEDLTAPILPSERGYRLDHRDVGRSARLDMQKALDLAVKSRERVR
;
A
#
# COMPACT_ATOMS: atom_id res chain seq x y z
N MET A 1 -74.27 -5.62 44.63
CA MET A 1 -73.70 -6.45 45.73
C MET A 1 -74.45 -7.78 45.75
N PRO A 2 -73.85 -8.95 46.03
CA PRO A 2 -72.46 -9.24 46.47
C PRO A 2 -71.65 -10.04 45.41
N LEU A 3 -70.37 -9.72 45.16
CA LEU A 3 -69.14 -10.33 45.71
C LEU A 3 -69.08 -11.87 45.74
N ARG A 4 -68.18 -12.45 44.92
CA ARG A 4 -67.01 -13.22 45.40
C ARG A 4 -66.01 -13.55 44.30
N ARG A 5 -64.74 -13.44 44.68
CA ARG A 5 -63.50 -13.57 43.90
C ARG A 5 -63.26 -15.03 43.48
N ALA A 6 -62.84 -15.25 42.23
CA ALA A 6 -62.15 -16.46 41.81
C ALA A 6 -60.88 -16.04 41.04
N VAL A 7 -59.73 -16.37 41.61
CA VAL A 7 -58.41 -16.20 41.01
C VAL A 7 -58.21 -17.35 40.02
N PHE A 8 -58.12 -17.02 38.73
CA PHE A 8 -57.70 -17.95 37.68
C PHE A 8 -56.18 -17.87 37.54
N ALA A 9 -55.48 -18.96 37.87
CA ALA A 9 -54.09 -19.15 37.50
C ALA A 9 -54.02 -19.58 36.02
N ILE A 10 -53.49 -18.72 35.16
CA ILE A 10 -53.19 -19.04 33.76
C ILE A 10 -51.70 -19.43 33.70
N LEU A 11 -51.44 -20.71 33.40
CA LEU A 11 -50.12 -21.19 32.98
C LEU A 11 -49.75 -20.52 31.65
N PHE A 12 -48.69 -19.71 31.64
CA PHE A 12 -48.00 -19.31 30.42
C PHE A 12 -46.91 -20.33 30.13
N ALA A 13 -47.11 -21.13 29.08
CA ALA A 13 -46.05 -21.93 28.47
C ALA A 13 -45.16 -21.00 27.63
N SER A 14 -43.94 -20.77 28.08
CA SER A 14 -42.90 -20.06 27.33
C SER A 14 -42.29 -20.99 26.28
N LEU A 15 -42.58 -20.72 25.01
CA LEU A 15 -41.79 -21.22 23.88
C LEU A 15 -40.43 -20.52 23.91
N GLY A 16 -39.43 -21.19 24.48
CA GLY A 16 -38.04 -20.78 24.38
C GLY A 16 -37.52 -21.06 22.98
N SER A 17 -37.39 -20.02 22.15
CA SER A 17 -36.51 -20.07 20.98
C SER A 17 -35.06 -20.18 21.47
N PRO A 18 -34.26 -21.14 20.99
CA PRO A 18 -32.84 -21.16 21.34
C PRO A 18 -32.20 -19.90 20.74
N LEU A 19 -31.59 -19.08 21.59
CA LEU A 19 -30.58 -18.11 21.19
C LEU A 19 -29.46 -18.91 20.52
N VAL A 20 -29.50 -18.99 19.18
CA VAL A 20 -28.34 -19.41 18.40
C VAL A 20 -27.31 -18.31 18.63
N ALA A 21 -26.32 -18.58 19.48
CA ALA A 21 -25.17 -17.71 19.60
C ALA A 21 -24.58 -17.54 18.21
N ALA A 22 -24.50 -16.31 17.70
CA ALA A 22 -23.88 -16.05 16.42
C ALA A 22 -22.43 -16.57 16.49
N GLU A 23 -22.09 -17.56 15.67
CA GLU A 23 -20.73 -18.10 15.63
C GLU A 23 -19.77 -16.97 15.24
N THR A 24 -18.70 -16.80 16.03
CA THR A 24 -17.65 -15.81 15.74
C THR A 24 -17.11 -16.02 14.32
N PRO A 25 -16.97 -14.98 13.50
CA PRO A 25 -16.43 -15.12 12.14
C PRO A 25 -15.02 -15.71 12.14
N LEU A 26 -14.70 -16.52 11.13
CA LEU A 26 -13.35 -17.04 10.91
C LEU A 26 -12.51 -15.98 10.21
N ARG A 27 -11.43 -15.49 10.81
CA ARG A 27 -10.62 -14.38 10.26
C ARG A 27 -9.14 -14.62 10.46
N LEU A 28 -8.35 -14.51 9.40
CA LEU A 28 -6.90 -14.62 9.40
C LEU A 28 -6.30 -13.22 9.63
N GLU A 29 -5.91 -12.95 10.87
CA GLU A 29 -5.43 -11.64 11.33
C GLU A 29 -3.91 -11.49 11.17
N ARG A 30 -3.16 -12.60 11.23
CA ARG A 30 -1.70 -12.59 11.07
C ARG A 30 -1.27 -13.74 10.18
N LEU A 31 -0.35 -13.47 9.26
CA LEU A 31 0.41 -14.44 8.49
C LEU A 31 1.82 -13.88 8.30
N GLU A 32 2.80 -14.44 8.99
CA GLU A 32 4.19 -13.96 8.96
C GLU A 32 5.14 -15.16 8.86
N ARG A 33 6.28 -15.00 8.18
CA ARG A 33 7.35 -16.00 8.26
C ARG A 33 7.90 -16.03 9.67
N CYS A 34 8.21 -17.23 10.15
CA CYS A 34 8.84 -17.43 11.44
C CYS A 34 9.76 -18.65 11.42
N GLY A 35 10.40 -18.93 12.56
CA GLY A 35 11.49 -19.91 12.59
C GLY A 35 12.73 -19.35 11.90
N ASP A 36 13.36 -20.15 11.04
CA ASP A 36 14.49 -19.69 10.22
C ASP A 36 13.98 -18.94 8.98
N LEU A 37 14.15 -17.61 8.96
CA LEU A 37 13.78 -16.77 7.83
C LEU A 37 14.66 -16.99 6.60
N LEU A 38 15.86 -17.54 6.79
CA LEU A 38 16.85 -17.76 5.74
C LEU A 38 16.63 -19.12 5.04
N ALA A 39 15.85 -20.00 5.65
CA ALA A 39 15.45 -21.26 5.04
C ALA A 39 14.53 -21.01 3.83
N SER A 40 15.01 -21.38 2.65
CA SER A 40 14.28 -21.18 1.38
C SER A 40 13.51 -22.43 0.93
N GLU A 41 14.04 -23.64 1.16
CA GLU A 41 13.42 -24.90 0.73
C GLU A 41 12.26 -25.33 1.65
N ARG A 42 12.43 -25.18 2.97
CA ARG A 42 11.39 -25.50 3.96
C ARG A 42 11.12 -24.29 4.80
N GLN A 43 9.93 -23.74 4.63
CA GLN A 43 9.52 -22.48 5.20
C GLN A 43 8.43 -22.72 6.24
N GLU A 44 8.44 -21.90 7.29
CA GLU A 44 7.47 -21.91 8.37
C GLU A 44 6.75 -20.56 8.47
N TRP A 45 5.44 -20.59 8.71
CA TRP A 45 4.63 -19.41 8.94
C TRP A 45 3.86 -19.51 10.25
N CYS A 46 3.66 -18.36 10.85
CA CYS A 46 2.92 -18.15 12.07
C CYS A 46 1.62 -17.47 11.72
N LEU A 47 0.50 -18.10 12.08
CA LEU A 47 -0.83 -17.63 11.78
C LEU A 47 -1.59 -17.35 13.07
N ARG A 48 -2.30 -16.23 13.11
CA ARG A 48 -3.31 -15.93 14.14
C ARG A 48 -4.68 -15.85 13.50
N VAL A 49 -5.63 -16.59 14.08
CA VAL A 49 -6.97 -16.74 13.49
C VAL A 49 -8.05 -16.52 14.54
N ARG A 50 -8.88 -15.49 14.35
CA ARG A 50 -10.09 -15.25 15.15
C ARG A 50 -11.22 -16.19 14.72
N GLY A 51 -12.02 -16.61 15.70
CA GLY A 51 -13.16 -17.54 15.50
C GLY A 51 -12.78 -18.99 15.22
N LEU A 52 -11.51 -19.36 15.48
CA LEU A 52 -11.00 -20.72 15.32
C LEU A 52 -11.56 -21.65 16.40
N GLY A 53 -12.25 -22.73 16.00
CA GLY A 53 -12.76 -23.76 16.90
C GLY A 53 -11.67 -24.71 17.41
N ALA A 54 -12.02 -25.78 18.15
CA ALA A 54 -11.03 -26.69 18.73
C ALA A 54 -10.23 -27.53 17.70
N GLY A 55 -10.86 -27.94 16.60
CA GLY A 55 -10.22 -28.72 15.53
C GLY A 55 -9.23 -27.91 14.70
N LEU A 56 -8.39 -28.59 13.90
CA LEU A 56 -7.61 -27.92 12.85
C LEU A 56 -8.52 -27.52 11.69
N PRO A 57 -8.34 -26.33 11.10
CA PRO A 57 -9.06 -25.92 9.89
C PRO A 57 -8.48 -26.62 8.66
N ARG A 58 -9.26 -26.66 7.57
CA ARG A 58 -8.69 -26.95 6.24
C ARG A 58 -7.98 -25.70 5.76
N LEU A 59 -6.77 -25.86 5.23
CA LEU A 59 -5.97 -24.77 4.72
C LEU A 59 -5.78 -24.96 3.22
N LEU A 60 -6.10 -23.94 2.43
CA LEU A 60 -6.01 -23.99 0.98
C LEU A 60 -5.00 -22.95 0.51
N LEU A 61 -4.05 -23.37 -0.33
CA LEU A 61 -3.12 -22.49 -1.03
C LEU A 61 -3.37 -22.61 -2.52
N ASP A 62 -3.69 -21.48 -3.17
CA ASP A 62 -4.08 -21.43 -4.59
C ASP A 62 -5.19 -22.44 -4.94
N GLY A 63 -6.15 -22.61 -4.03
CA GLY A 63 -7.27 -23.54 -4.17
C GLY A 63 -6.92 -25.02 -4.04
N ARG A 64 -5.68 -25.36 -3.66
CA ARG A 64 -5.27 -26.73 -3.33
C ARG A 64 -5.20 -26.87 -1.82
N GLU A 65 -5.91 -27.87 -1.30
CA GLU A 65 -5.84 -28.21 0.12
C GLU A 65 -4.44 -28.70 0.48
N LEU A 66 -3.87 -28.10 1.52
CA LEU A 66 -2.59 -28.49 2.08
C LEU A 66 -2.75 -29.73 2.97
N PRO A 67 -1.74 -30.63 3.01
CA PRO A 67 -1.80 -31.80 3.88
C PRO A 67 -2.00 -31.40 5.34
N ALA A 68 -2.85 -32.12 6.08
CA ALA A 68 -3.11 -31.83 7.50
C ALA A 68 -1.82 -31.88 8.36
N THR A 69 -0.80 -32.62 7.92
CA THR A 69 0.52 -32.67 8.58
C THR A 69 1.37 -31.42 8.42
N ALA A 70 1.00 -30.52 7.50
CA ALA A 70 1.68 -29.23 7.29
C ALA A 70 1.26 -28.18 8.32
N LEU A 71 0.14 -28.39 9.03
CA LEU A 71 -0.47 -27.43 9.94
C LEU A 71 -0.57 -28.02 11.34
N TRP A 72 -0.14 -27.28 12.36
CA TRP A 72 -0.33 -27.66 13.76
C TRP A 72 -0.68 -26.44 14.61
N ARG A 73 -1.22 -26.70 15.81
CA ARG A 73 -1.48 -25.65 16.80
C ARG A 73 -0.21 -25.36 17.59
N GLU A 74 0.05 -24.09 17.84
CA GLU A 74 1.07 -23.65 18.76
C GLU A 74 0.51 -22.46 19.57
N GLY A 75 0.34 -22.66 20.88
CA GLY A 75 -0.34 -21.68 21.72
C GLY A 75 -1.79 -21.44 21.28
N ASP A 76 -2.13 -20.17 21.10
CA ASP A 76 -3.40 -19.68 20.56
C ASP A 76 -3.43 -19.59 19.02
N GLY A 77 -2.28 -19.79 18.37
CA GLY A 77 -2.11 -19.68 16.92
C GLY A 77 -2.00 -21.02 16.20
N LEU A 78 -1.68 -20.91 14.91
CA LEU A 78 -1.34 -22.02 14.03
C LEU A 78 0.06 -21.83 13.47
N ARG A 79 0.74 -22.95 13.26
CA ARG A 79 2.01 -23.02 12.54
C ARG A 79 1.82 -23.81 11.27
N LEU A 80 2.27 -23.23 10.17
CA LEU A 80 2.28 -23.84 8.86
C LEU A 80 3.72 -24.12 8.46
N ARG A 81 3.99 -25.30 7.92
CA ARG A 81 5.27 -25.63 7.28
C ARG A 81 5.03 -26.10 5.85
N LEU A 82 5.69 -25.45 4.89
CA LEU A 82 5.63 -25.81 3.47
C LEU A 82 7.02 -26.08 2.94
N ASP A 83 7.08 -27.01 2.00
CA ASP A 83 8.22 -27.18 1.13
C ASP A 83 8.01 -26.28 -0.10
N ARG A 84 9.02 -25.51 -0.49
CA ARG A 84 8.95 -24.65 -1.68
C ARG A 84 8.77 -25.51 -2.94
N ARG A 85 9.27 -26.74 -2.96
CA ARG A 85 9.09 -27.66 -4.10
C ARG A 85 7.65 -28.16 -4.14
N GLY A 86 6.97 -27.83 -5.24
CA GLY A 86 5.59 -28.27 -5.49
C GLY A 86 4.52 -27.25 -5.12
N HIS A 87 4.92 -26.09 -4.58
CA HIS A 87 4.03 -24.96 -4.31
C HIS A 87 4.54 -23.71 -5.03
N ALA A 88 3.61 -22.79 -5.32
CA ALA A 88 3.90 -21.45 -5.81
C ALA A 88 3.26 -20.44 -4.85
N SER A 89 3.77 -19.20 -4.84
CA SER A 89 3.11 -18.09 -4.16
C SER A 89 1.68 -17.94 -4.65
N GLY A 90 0.76 -17.58 -3.75
CA GLY A 90 -0.65 -17.46 -4.10
C GLY A 90 -1.56 -17.24 -2.89
N PRO A 91 -2.88 -17.16 -3.11
CA PRO A 91 -3.84 -16.90 -2.04
C PRO A 91 -3.96 -18.09 -1.09
N LEU A 92 -3.85 -17.81 0.19
CA LEU A 92 -4.04 -18.72 1.32
C LEU A 92 -5.32 -18.36 2.07
N TRP A 93 -6.20 -19.34 2.33
CA TRP A 93 -7.35 -19.15 3.21
C TRP A 93 -7.68 -20.42 4.00
N LEU A 94 -8.46 -20.23 5.06
CA LEU A 94 -8.90 -21.29 5.96
C LEU A 94 -10.39 -21.59 5.79
N GLU A 95 -10.77 -22.85 5.97
CA GLU A 95 -12.16 -23.30 6.04
C GLU A 95 -12.39 -24.13 7.30
N GLN A 96 -13.42 -23.80 8.09
CA GLN A 96 -13.81 -24.57 9.26
C GLN A 96 -15.30 -24.42 9.58
N GLY A 97 -16.01 -25.55 9.70
CA GLY A 97 -17.42 -25.56 10.05
C GLY A 97 -18.30 -24.80 9.05
N GLY A 98 -17.98 -24.89 7.75
CA GLY A 98 -18.71 -24.17 6.69
C GLY A 98 -18.39 -22.66 6.58
N ARG A 99 -17.54 -22.13 7.45
CA ARG A 99 -17.05 -20.74 7.40
C ARG A 99 -15.72 -20.69 6.65
N SER A 100 -15.48 -19.61 5.90
CA SER A 100 -14.21 -19.31 5.24
C SER A 100 -13.60 -18.04 5.83
N SER A 101 -12.27 -18.00 5.93
CA SER A 101 -11.55 -16.77 6.27
C SER A 101 -11.46 -15.82 5.08
N ASN A 102 -11.03 -14.60 5.34
CA ASN A 102 -10.39 -13.75 4.34
C ASN A 102 -9.19 -14.48 3.71
N PRO A 103 -8.95 -14.30 2.40
CA PRO A 103 -7.74 -14.79 1.75
C PRO A 103 -6.58 -13.81 1.94
N VAL A 104 -5.38 -14.33 2.19
CA VAL A 104 -4.12 -13.56 2.29
C VAL A 104 -3.17 -14.07 1.21
N TRP A 105 -2.38 -13.20 0.59
CA TRP A 105 -1.34 -13.65 -0.34
C TRP A 105 -0.15 -14.22 0.43
N LEU A 106 0.16 -15.50 0.21
CA LEU A 106 1.36 -16.12 0.77
C LEU A 106 2.44 -16.13 -0.30
N THR A 107 3.53 -15.41 -0.05
CA THR A 107 4.75 -15.48 -0.87
C THR A 107 5.66 -16.61 -0.39
N LEU A 108 6.26 -17.33 -1.34
CA LEU A 108 7.33 -18.32 -1.09
C LEU A 108 8.73 -17.77 -1.38
N ASN A 109 8.83 -16.48 -1.69
CA ASN A 109 10.09 -15.80 -1.97
C ASN A 109 10.91 -15.57 -0.70
N GLY A 110 12.18 -15.19 -0.87
CA GLY A 110 13.19 -15.24 0.18
C GLY A 110 13.35 -13.94 0.98
N SER A 111 12.62 -12.87 0.66
CA SER A 111 12.86 -11.56 1.25
C SER A 111 12.06 -11.41 2.54
N HIS A 112 12.68 -11.68 3.69
CA HIS A 112 12.05 -11.59 5.00
C HIS A 112 13.01 -11.05 6.05
N VAL A 113 12.51 -10.10 6.84
CA VAL A 113 13.26 -9.46 7.92
C VAL A 113 12.46 -9.54 9.22
N LEU A 114 13.17 -9.62 10.35
CA LEU A 114 12.58 -9.64 11.68
C LEU A 114 12.27 -8.22 12.15
N ALA A 115 11.11 -8.09 12.79
CA ALA A 115 10.77 -6.94 13.61
C ALA A 115 11.34 -7.14 15.03
N ALA A 116 11.75 -6.05 15.67
CA ALA A 116 12.14 -6.08 17.07
C ALA A 116 10.92 -6.28 17.99
N GLY A 117 11.10 -7.06 19.06
CA GLY A 117 10.13 -7.16 20.14
C GLY A 117 10.08 -5.89 21.01
N PRO A 118 9.07 -5.77 21.90
CA PRO A 118 8.92 -4.61 22.79
C PRO A 118 10.13 -4.34 23.70
N ASP A 119 10.88 -5.38 24.07
CA ASP A 119 12.08 -5.28 24.92
C ASP A 119 13.38 -5.13 24.10
N GLU A 120 13.28 -5.07 22.77
CA GLU A 120 14.41 -5.00 21.82
C GLU A 120 14.53 -3.61 21.16
N VAL A 121 13.83 -2.61 21.72
CA VAL A 121 13.82 -1.23 21.23
C VAL A 121 14.20 -0.23 22.34
N ALA A 122 14.77 0.91 21.96
CA ALA A 122 15.09 2.00 22.87
C ALA A 122 14.87 3.38 22.20
N LYS A 123 14.91 4.45 23.01
CA LYS A 123 14.84 5.83 22.52
C LYS A 123 16.24 6.36 22.20
N ASN A 124 16.44 6.87 20.99
CA ASN A 124 17.68 7.54 20.59
C ASN A 124 17.75 8.98 21.16
N MET A 125 18.81 9.72 20.84
CA MET A 125 19.00 11.10 21.33
C MET A 125 17.93 12.08 20.83
N ASP A 126 17.31 11.80 19.70
CA ASP A 126 16.20 12.58 19.10
C ASP A 126 14.83 12.17 19.68
N GLY A 127 14.79 11.23 20.64
CA GLY A 127 13.54 10.71 21.22
C GLY A 127 12.77 9.73 20.33
N LEU A 128 13.37 9.28 19.23
CA LEU A 128 12.79 8.32 18.29
C LEU A 128 13.03 6.88 18.76
N THR A 129 12.06 6.00 18.51
CA THR A 129 12.20 4.57 18.84
C THR A 129 13.03 3.88 17.78
N THR A 130 14.05 3.12 18.20
CA THR A 130 15.00 2.45 17.32
C THR A 130 15.36 1.07 17.85
N TYR A 131 15.79 0.16 16.98
CA TYR A 131 16.16 -1.20 17.33
C TYR A 131 17.49 -1.24 18.07
N VAL A 132 17.56 -2.03 19.15
CA VAL A 132 18.78 -2.16 19.97
C VAL A 132 19.74 -3.16 19.36
N ASP A 133 19.25 -4.33 18.94
CA ASP A 133 20.08 -5.46 18.55
C ASP A 133 19.87 -5.91 17.09
N LEU A 134 19.06 -5.22 16.30
CA LEU A 134 18.83 -5.55 14.89
C LEU A 134 19.30 -4.41 13.97
N VAL A 135 20.11 -4.76 12.97
CA VAL A 135 20.54 -3.86 11.88
C VAL A 135 20.55 -4.64 10.57
N SER A 136 20.46 -3.97 9.43
CA SER A 136 20.64 -4.62 8.12
C SER A 136 21.91 -4.10 7.44
N LEU A 137 22.59 -4.97 6.72
CA LEU A 137 23.78 -4.65 5.94
C LEU A 137 23.44 -4.74 4.47
N LEU A 138 23.68 -3.66 3.73
CA LEU A 138 23.84 -3.72 2.28
C LEU A 138 25.28 -4.15 2.01
N ILE A 139 25.44 -5.29 1.35
CA ILE A 139 26.75 -5.81 0.97
C ILE A 139 27.05 -5.37 -0.45
N GLU A 140 28.26 -4.90 -0.66
CA GLU A 140 28.80 -4.48 -1.96
C GLU A 140 28.57 -5.55 -3.05
N GLU A 141 28.16 -5.13 -4.26
CA GLU A 141 27.72 -6.02 -5.35
C GLU A 141 28.78 -7.04 -5.80
N ASN A 142 30.06 -6.73 -5.61
CA ASN A 142 31.18 -7.60 -5.99
C ASN A 142 31.42 -8.75 -5.00
N HIS A 143 30.66 -8.83 -3.90
CA HIS A 143 30.72 -9.91 -2.92
C HIS A 143 29.49 -10.83 -2.98
N ASP A 144 29.68 -12.11 -2.65
CA ASP A 144 28.56 -13.01 -2.30
C ASP A 144 28.01 -12.55 -0.95
N GLY A 145 26.90 -11.82 -0.96
CA GLY A 145 26.43 -11.17 0.26
C GLY A 145 26.02 -12.13 1.36
N ARG A 146 25.57 -13.35 1.03
CA ARG A 146 25.22 -14.33 2.06
C ARG A 146 26.46 -14.77 2.82
N ARG A 147 27.50 -15.18 2.09
CA ARG A 147 28.76 -15.61 2.69
C ARG A 147 29.43 -14.47 3.44
N GLU A 148 29.37 -13.27 2.88
CA GLU A 148 29.99 -12.09 3.49
C GLU A 148 29.26 -11.65 4.76
N ALA A 149 27.93 -11.66 4.77
CA ALA A 149 27.14 -11.40 5.97
C ALA A 149 27.41 -12.44 7.07
N GLU A 150 27.59 -13.72 6.73
CA GLU A 150 27.99 -14.76 7.68
C GLU A 150 29.40 -14.50 8.25
N ARG A 151 30.36 -14.16 7.39
CA ARG A 151 31.73 -13.80 7.79
C ARG A 151 31.74 -12.60 8.76
N LEU A 152 30.95 -11.59 8.46
CA LEU A 152 30.80 -10.40 9.29
C LEU A 152 30.09 -10.72 10.61
N ALA A 153 29.04 -11.53 10.57
CA ALA A 153 28.35 -12.00 11.76
C ALA A 153 29.32 -12.72 12.71
N ASP A 154 30.13 -13.65 12.21
CA ASP A 154 31.15 -14.36 12.99
C ASP A 154 32.21 -13.41 13.56
N LYS A 155 32.72 -12.48 12.75
CA LYS A 155 33.74 -11.50 13.15
C LYS A 155 33.26 -10.60 14.30
N TYR A 156 31.98 -10.23 14.30
CA TYR A 156 31.39 -9.29 15.26
C TYR A 156 30.55 -9.96 16.34
N GLY A 157 30.51 -11.29 16.39
CA GLY A 157 29.70 -12.05 17.36
C GLY A 157 28.19 -11.86 17.19
N ALA A 158 27.75 -11.53 15.98
CA ALA A 158 26.36 -11.35 15.59
C ALA A 158 25.81 -12.63 14.93
N ARG A 159 24.55 -12.61 14.52
CA ARG A 159 23.91 -13.70 13.75
C ARG A 159 23.12 -13.13 12.58
N VAL A 160 23.19 -13.76 11.42
CA VAL A 160 22.29 -13.42 10.31
C VAL A 160 20.90 -13.98 10.62
N VAL A 161 19.86 -13.15 10.56
CA VAL A 161 18.49 -13.50 10.99
C VAL A 161 17.39 -13.18 9.98
N GLY A 162 17.72 -12.43 8.93
CA GLY A 162 16.80 -12.08 7.85
C GLY A 162 17.59 -11.64 6.62
N ALA A 163 16.91 -11.46 5.49
CA ALA A 163 17.54 -11.03 4.25
C ALA A 163 16.52 -10.43 3.28
N ILE A 164 17.01 -9.61 2.35
CA ILE A 164 16.36 -9.28 1.09
C ILE A 164 17.38 -9.64 0.00
N PRO A 165 17.50 -10.93 -0.37
CA PRO A 165 18.59 -11.40 -1.23
C PRO A 165 18.70 -10.68 -2.59
N PRO A 166 17.60 -10.30 -3.27
CA PRO A 166 17.70 -9.55 -4.52
C PRO A 166 18.39 -8.19 -4.41
N LEU A 167 18.44 -7.60 -3.21
CA LEU A 167 19.10 -6.33 -2.91
C LEU A 167 20.45 -6.50 -2.19
N ASN A 168 20.97 -7.73 -2.15
CA ASN A 168 22.16 -8.11 -1.40
C ASN A 168 22.14 -7.69 0.09
N LEU A 169 20.94 -7.54 0.66
CA LEU A 169 20.75 -7.08 2.04
C LEU A 169 20.60 -8.25 3.00
N TYR A 170 21.32 -8.19 4.12
CA TYR A 170 21.25 -9.21 5.18
C TYR A 170 21.09 -8.56 6.56
N GLN A 171 20.09 -9.02 7.31
CA GLN A 171 19.80 -8.52 8.65
C GLN A 171 20.62 -9.28 9.69
N LEU A 172 21.35 -8.55 10.52
CA LEU A 172 22.13 -9.06 11.63
C LEU A 172 21.43 -8.78 12.97
N ARG A 173 21.47 -9.79 13.84
CA ARG A 173 21.24 -9.64 15.27
C ARG A 173 22.57 -9.48 15.99
N LEU A 174 22.83 -8.27 16.48
CA LEU A 174 24.05 -7.86 17.17
C LEU A 174 24.07 -8.35 18.62
N PRO A 175 25.25 -8.56 19.22
CA PRO A 175 25.39 -8.83 20.65
C PRO A 175 25.32 -7.53 21.49
N ALA A 176 24.43 -6.59 21.13
CA ALA A 176 24.27 -5.31 21.79
C ALA A 176 23.12 -5.36 22.82
N ARG A 177 23.28 -4.65 23.94
CA ARG A 177 22.25 -4.55 25.00
C ARG A 177 21.69 -3.13 25.18
N ASP A 178 22.34 -2.16 24.56
CA ASP A 178 22.00 -0.75 24.62
C ASP A 178 22.48 -0.07 23.32
N LEU A 179 22.03 1.18 23.13
CA LEU A 179 22.35 1.94 21.92
C LEU A 179 23.84 2.31 21.83
N VAL A 180 24.54 2.48 22.95
CA VAL A 180 25.98 2.80 22.95
C VAL A 180 26.77 1.64 22.36
N GLN A 181 26.48 0.41 22.78
CA GLN A 181 27.09 -0.81 22.25
C GLN A 181 26.71 -1.03 20.79
N ARG A 182 25.43 -0.83 20.45
CA ARG A 182 24.94 -0.94 19.07
C ARG A 182 25.66 0.02 18.14
N ASP A 183 25.72 1.31 18.48
CA ASP A 183 26.30 2.35 17.63
C ASP A 183 27.81 2.13 17.43
N ALA A 184 28.51 1.65 18.46
CA ALA A 184 29.90 1.25 18.34
C ALA A 184 30.09 0.08 17.34
N LEU A 185 29.16 -0.88 17.31
CA LEU A 185 29.18 -1.98 16.33
C LEU A 185 28.82 -1.50 14.93
N VAL A 186 27.78 -0.65 14.78
CA VAL A 186 27.38 -0.05 13.50
C VAL A 186 28.55 0.68 12.87
N LEU A 187 29.26 1.54 13.62
CA LEU A 187 30.44 2.25 13.11
C LEU A 187 31.55 1.31 12.64
N ARG A 188 31.82 0.23 13.38
CA ARG A 188 32.86 -0.74 13.03
C ARG A 188 32.49 -1.57 11.81
N ILE A 189 31.25 -2.04 11.73
CA ILE A 189 30.75 -2.84 10.61
C ILE A 189 30.65 -1.99 9.35
N GLY A 190 30.13 -0.76 9.45
CA GLY A 190 30.08 0.18 8.33
C GLY A 190 31.44 0.69 7.85
N SER A 191 32.53 0.34 8.54
CA SER A 191 33.90 0.59 8.08
C SER A 191 34.51 -0.60 7.34
N GLU A 192 33.77 -1.71 7.19
CA GLU A 192 34.22 -2.84 6.38
C GLU A 192 34.10 -2.49 4.90
N THR A 193 35.15 -2.75 4.12
CA THR A 193 35.18 -2.44 2.68
C THR A 193 34.21 -3.26 1.82
N SER A 194 33.54 -4.24 2.42
CA SER A 194 32.52 -5.08 1.78
C SER A 194 31.10 -4.66 2.14
N VAL A 195 30.95 -3.69 3.05
CA VAL A 195 29.66 -3.14 3.47
C VAL A 195 29.52 -1.80 2.80
N ASP A 196 28.48 -1.68 1.98
CA ASP A 196 28.12 -0.42 1.32
C ASP A 196 27.40 0.49 2.33
N ALA A 197 26.36 -0.03 2.98
CA ALA A 197 25.61 0.70 3.99
C ALA A 197 25.14 -0.18 5.16
N VAL A 198 24.92 0.46 6.32
CA VAL A 198 24.23 -0.13 7.46
C VAL A 198 22.88 0.55 7.64
N VAL A 199 21.80 -0.21 7.49
CA VAL A 199 20.43 0.25 7.70
C VAL A 199 20.04 0.04 9.16
N VAL A 200 19.77 1.14 9.86
CA VAL A 200 19.25 1.14 11.24
C VAL A 200 17.77 1.44 11.20
N GLU A 201 16.96 0.48 11.66
CA GLU A 201 15.52 0.66 11.68
C GLU A 201 15.09 1.57 12.85
N GLU A 202 14.38 2.62 12.49
CA GLU A 202 13.66 3.50 13.39
C GLU A 202 12.18 3.34 13.09
N SER A 203 11.50 2.49 13.86
CA SER A 203 10.07 2.30 13.75
C SER A 203 9.41 2.72 15.05
N ALA A 204 8.58 3.75 14.97
CA ALA A 204 7.51 3.95 15.93
C ALA A 204 6.36 2.97 15.60
N PRO A 205 5.42 2.71 16.51
CA PRO A 205 4.10 2.25 16.08
C PRO A 205 3.58 3.32 15.11
N GLU A 206 3.59 3.05 13.81
CA GLU A 206 3.12 4.05 12.85
C GLU A 206 1.65 4.28 13.11
N LYS A 207 1.34 5.47 13.61
CA LYS A 207 -0.02 6.00 13.52
C LYS A 207 -0.19 6.39 12.05
N GLY A 208 -1.29 6.01 11.42
CA GLY A 208 -1.52 6.33 10.00
C GLY A 208 -1.30 7.82 9.74
N GLU A 209 -0.80 8.18 8.54
CA GLU A 209 -0.38 9.56 8.20
C GLU A 209 -1.46 10.61 8.53
N GLU A 210 -2.74 10.20 8.53
CA GLU A 210 -3.90 11.03 8.88
C GLU A 210 -4.02 11.43 10.34
N THR A 211 -3.57 10.58 11.27
CA THR A 211 -3.68 10.87 12.71
C THR A 211 -2.63 11.89 13.14
N GLU A 212 -1.55 12.02 12.37
CA GLU A 212 -0.40 12.89 12.68
C GLU A 212 -0.54 14.31 12.11
N ALA A 213 -1.36 14.54 11.07
CA ALA A 213 -1.66 15.86 10.54
C ALA A 213 -2.44 16.79 11.53
N ALA A 214 -2.72 16.33 12.75
CA ALA A 214 -3.61 16.94 13.73
C ALA A 214 -3.05 18.20 14.46
N ARG A 215 -1.89 18.76 14.08
CA ARG A 215 -1.37 19.99 14.71
C ARG A 215 -2.18 21.24 14.34
N ARG A 216 -2.89 21.25 13.20
CA ARG A 216 -3.87 22.28 12.82
C ARG A 216 -5.19 21.59 12.46
N PRO A 217 -6.38 22.12 12.84
CA PRO A 217 -7.63 21.61 12.29
C PRO A 217 -7.58 21.82 10.78
N VAL A 218 -7.39 20.74 10.02
CA VAL A 218 -7.45 20.79 8.56
C VAL A 218 -8.92 20.71 8.20
N ASP A 219 -9.42 21.71 7.47
CA ASP A 219 -10.79 21.70 6.96
C ASP A 219 -10.98 20.44 6.09
N LYS A 220 -11.87 19.57 6.56
CA LYS A 220 -12.32 18.41 5.79
C LYS A 220 -13.48 18.85 4.91
N PRO A 221 -13.58 18.35 3.67
CA PRO A 221 -14.74 18.63 2.84
C PRO A 221 -16.00 18.06 3.49
N ASP A 222 -17.15 18.60 3.10
CA ASP A 222 -18.45 18.07 3.53
C ASP A 222 -18.58 16.58 3.19
N SER A 223 -19.28 15.84 4.03
CA SER A 223 -19.47 14.39 3.88
C SER A 223 -20.23 13.96 2.61
N ASP A 224 -20.86 14.91 1.92
CA ASP A 224 -21.55 14.71 0.64
C ASP A 224 -20.73 15.21 -0.56
N SER A 225 -19.52 15.73 -0.35
CA SER A 225 -18.62 16.17 -1.43
C SER A 225 -18.28 15.02 -2.36
N ASP A 226 -18.48 15.24 -3.66
CA ASP A 226 -18.09 14.31 -4.72
C ASP A 226 -16.66 14.61 -5.17
N GLU A 227 -15.70 14.28 -4.30
CA GLU A 227 -14.25 14.50 -4.50
C GLU A 227 -13.74 13.78 -5.75
N TRP A 228 -14.25 12.58 -6.03
CA TRP A 228 -13.77 11.74 -7.14
C TRP A 228 -14.17 12.27 -8.52
N ALA A 229 -15.17 13.15 -8.61
CA ALA A 229 -15.48 13.86 -9.85
C ALA A 229 -14.30 14.71 -10.35
N ALA A 230 -13.45 15.23 -9.45
CA ALA A 230 -12.27 15.99 -9.83
C ALA A 230 -11.24 15.18 -10.65
N ASN A 231 -11.30 13.85 -10.55
CA ASN A 231 -10.46 12.93 -11.31
C ASN A 231 -11.18 12.31 -12.53
N ARG A 232 -12.47 12.63 -12.76
CA ARG A 232 -13.34 11.98 -13.77
C ARG A 232 -13.50 10.46 -13.57
N PHE A 233 -13.61 10.04 -12.31
CA PHE A 233 -13.72 8.63 -11.91
C PHE A 233 -14.83 7.87 -12.65
N MET A 234 -16.08 8.35 -12.60
CA MET A 234 -17.22 7.66 -13.22
C MET A 234 -17.14 7.64 -14.75
N ASP A 235 -16.59 8.70 -15.35
CA ASP A 235 -16.31 8.75 -16.79
C ASP A 235 -15.32 7.67 -17.21
N ALA A 236 -14.29 7.42 -16.40
CA ALA A 236 -13.28 6.40 -16.66
C ALA A 236 -13.87 4.99 -16.60
N VAL A 237 -14.68 4.69 -15.58
CA VAL A 237 -15.40 3.41 -15.46
C VAL A 237 -16.31 3.20 -16.69
N ASN A 238 -17.11 4.21 -17.03
CA ASN A 238 -18.01 4.16 -18.19
C ASN A 238 -17.25 3.97 -19.51
N TYR A 239 -16.13 4.70 -19.69
CA TYR A 239 -15.28 4.59 -20.87
C TYR A 239 -14.70 3.18 -21.00
N TYR A 240 -14.07 2.66 -19.94
CA TYR A 240 -13.45 1.33 -19.94
C TYR A 240 -14.47 0.26 -20.32
N GLN A 241 -15.61 0.22 -19.63
CA GLN A 241 -16.64 -0.80 -19.86
C GLN A 241 -17.18 -0.75 -21.29
N ARG A 242 -17.45 0.44 -21.83
CA ARG A 242 -17.95 0.59 -23.21
C ARG A 242 -16.89 0.23 -24.24
N ARG A 243 -15.65 0.67 -24.05
CA ARG A 243 -14.58 0.50 -25.03
C ARG A 243 -14.12 -0.96 -25.14
N VAL A 244 -14.05 -1.69 -24.03
CA VAL A 244 -13.69 -3.12 -24.01
C VAL A 244 -14.80 -3.99 -24.61
N ARG A 245 -16.08 -3.66 -24.35
CA ARG A 245 -17.23 -4.40 -24.90
C ARG A 245 -17.60 -3.99 -26.34
N ALA A 246 -16.90 -3.00 -26.92
CA ALA A 246 -17.16 -2.56 -28.28
C ALA A 246 -16.84 -3.69 -29.27
N ARG A 247 -17.83 -4.04 -30.11
CA ARG A 247 -17.68 -5.08 -31.15
C ARG A 247 -16.75 -4.66 -32.28
N GLN A 248 -16.71 -3.35 -32.56
CA GLN A 248 -15.82 -2.76 -33.54
C GLN A 248 -14.45 -2.56 -32.87
N ALA A 249 -13.39 -3.18 -33.42
CA ALA A 249 -12.05 -3.24 -32.85
C ALA A 249 -12.01 -3.82 -31.41
N PRO A 250 -12.26 -5.14 -31.25
CA PRO A 250 -12.22 -5.81 -29.94
C PRO A 250 -10.89 -5.56 -29.22
N LEU A 251 -10.96 -5.20 -27.96
CA LEU A 251 -9.78 -5.09 -27.10
C LEU A 251 -9.73 -6.30 -26.18
N GLU A 252 -8.68 -7.10 -26.34
CA GLU A 252 -8.31 -8.07 -25.32
C GLU A 252 -7.65 -7.31 -24.17
N THR A 253 -8.24 -7.46 -22.97
CA THR A 253 -7.68 -6.97 -21.71
C THR A 253 -6.92 -8.08 -20.99
N ARG A 254 -6.01 -7.72 -20.09
CA ARG A 254 -5.25 -8.67 -19.27
C ARG A 254 -5.49 -8.41 -17.77
N PRO A 255 -5.43 -9.46 -16.92
CA PRO A 255 -5.41 -9.26 -15.48
C PRO A 255 -4.12 -8.55 -15.08
N VAL A 256 -4.18 -7.74 -14.02
CA VAL A 256 -3.03 -7.02 -13.47
C VAL A 256 -2.98 -7.24 -11.96
N ARG A 257 -1.79 -7.56 -11.46
CA ARG A 257 -1.47 -7.64 -10.04
C ARG A 257 -0.95 -6.30 -9.54
N ILE A 258 -1.49 -5.88 -8.42
CA ILE A 258 -1.20 -4.61 -7.76
C ILE A 258 -0.82 -4.94 -6.33
N GLY A 259 0.38 -4.54 -5.93
CA GLY A 259 0.85 -4.65 -4.56
C GLY A 259 0.58 -3.35 -3.81
N VAL A 260 -0.11 -3.43 -2.67
CA VAL A 260 -0.43 -2.30 -1.80
C VAL A 260 0.33 -2.51 -0.51
N ILE A 261 1.31 -1.64 -0.23
CA ILE A 261 2.14 -1.76 0.97
C ILE A 261 1.41 -1.12 2.15
N GLU A 262 0.50 -1.88 2.74
CA GLU A 262 -0.39 -1.54 3.87
C GLU A 262 -0.57 -2.76 4.79
N ARG A 263 -1.11 -2.56 5.99
CA ARG A 263 -1.16 -3.61 7.02
C ARG A 263 -2.28 -4.64 6.83
N ASP A 264 -3.51 -4.18 6.85
CA ASP A 264 -4.69 -5.04 6.96
C ASP A 264 -5.94 -4.37 6.38
N VAL A 265 -6.99 -5.18 6.20
CA VAL A 265 -8.30 -4.76 5.71
C VAL A 265 -9.37 -5.43 6.58
N ASP A 266 -10.39 -4.71 6.99
CA ASP A 266 -11.51 -5.28 7.75
C ASP A 266 -12.49 -6.02 6.82
N PHE A 267 -12.47 -7.36 6.83
CA PHE A 267 -13.39 -8.14 6.00
C PHE A 267 -14.79 -8.30 6.62
N ASP A 268 -15.04 -7.76 7.81
CA ASP A 268 -16.40 -7.64 8.37
C ASP A 268 -17.14 -6.43 7.79
N ALA A 269 -16.41 -5.43 7.26
CA ALA A 269 -17.01 -4.28 6.61
C ALA A 269 -17.76 -4.68 5.31
N PRO A 270 -18.97 -4.13 5.05
CA PRO A 270 -19.72 -4.42 3.82
C PRO A 270 -18.97 -4.10 2.52
N ASP A 271 -18.01 -3.17 2.57
CA ASP A 271 -17.11 -2.85 1.46
C ASP A 271 -16.27 -4.07 0.99
N PHE A 272 -15.97 -5.01 1.90
CA PHE A 272 -15.06 -6.13 1.65
C PHE A 272 -15.62 -7.53 1.97
N ALA A 273 -16.77 -7.63 2.62
CA ALA A 273 -17.34 -8.90 3.07
C ALA A 273 -17.58 -9.96 1.97
N ASP A 274 -17.67 -9.56 0.70
CA ASP A 274 -17.86 -10.48 -0.43
C ASP A 274 -16.55 -11.09 -0.97
N TYR A 275 -15.39 -10.75 -0.38
CA TYR A 275 -14.08 -11.31 -0.70
C TYR A 275 -13.70 -12.53 0.15
N LEU A 276 -14.52 -12.94 1.13
CA LEU A 276 -14.25 -14.11 1.96
C LEU A 276 -14.16 -15.40 1.14
N GLY A 277 -13.19 -16.25 1.49
CA GLY A 277 -12.95 -17.52 0.81
C GLY A 277 -12.23 -17.38 -0.54
N PRO A 278 -12.46 -18.30 -1.49
CA PRO A 278 -11.77 -18.27 -2.78
C PRO A 278 -12.23 -17.08 -3.62
N CYS A 279 -11.29 -16.40 -4.27
CA CYS A 279 -11.62 -15.48 -5.37
C CYS A 279 -12.00 -16.27 -6.64
N LYS A 280 -13.08 -17.07 -6.57
CA LYS A 280 -13.64 -17.82 -7.69
C LYS A 280 -15.09 -17.43 -7.89
N ALA A 281 -15.30 -16.47 -8.78
CA ALA A 281 -16.62 -16.18 -9.34
C ALA A 281 -16.76 -16.86 -10.71
N PRO A 282 -17.98 -17.13 -11.21
CA PRO A 282 -18.21 -17.68 -12.54
C PRO A 282 -17.73 -16.76 -13.68
N ALA A 283 -17.35 -15.52 -13.38
CA ALA A 283 -16.73 -14.56 -14.28
C ALA A 283 -15.52 -13.90 -13.60
N PRO A 284 -14.50 -13.45 -14.36
CA PRO A 284 -13.39 -12.69 -13.81
C PRO A 284 -13.86 -11.46 -13.02
N ARG A 285 -13.26 -11.24 -11.85
CA ARG A 285 -13.54 -10.09 -10.97
C ARG A 285 -12.24 -9.60 -10.33
N THR A 286 -12.30 -8.42 -9.75
CA THR A 286 -11.28 -7.97 -8.80
C THR A 286 -11.27 -8.92 -7.60
N CYS A 287 -10.07 -9.30 -7.18
CA CYS A 287 -9.74 -10.08 -5.99
C CYS A 287 -8.99 -9.19 -5.01
N LEU A 288 -9.24 -9.38 -3.72
CA LEU A 288 -8.56 -8.68 -2.64
C LEU A 288 -7.96 -9.71 -1.69
N TYR A 289 -6.68 -9.59 -1.42
CA TYR A 289 -5.95 -10.47 -0.51
C TYR A 289 -5.28 -9.62 0.56
N ALA A 290 -5.66 -9.83 1.82
CA ALA A 290 -5.19 -9.02 2.94
C ALA A 290 -5.43 -9.76 4.26
N ARG A 291 -4.62 -9.44 5.27
CA ARG A 291 -4.89 -9.85 6.66
C ARG A 291 -6.10 -9.09 7.18
N ASP A 292 -6.83 -9.70 8.13
CA ASP A 292 -8.02 -9.10 8.73
C ASP A 292 -7.63 -8.02 9.75
N ALA A 293 -8.31 -6.88 9.67
CA ALA A 293 -8.14 -5.78 10.60
C ALA A 293 -9.14 -5.84 11.76
N GLU A 294 -8.80 -5.19 12.88
CA GLU A 294 -9.71 -5.07 14.03
C GLU A 294 -10.80 -4.01 13.85
N ARG A 295 -10.58 -3.01 12.98
CA ARG A 295 -11.48 -1.88 12.77
C ARG A 295 -11.62 -1.52 11.29
N PRO A 296 -12.80 -1.06 10.85
CA PRO A 296 -13.07 -0.75 9.44
C PRO A 296 -12.48 0.60 8.98
N ASP A 297 -12.22 1.51 9.91
CA ASP A 297 -11.74 2.87 9.66
C ASP A 297 -10.20 2.97 9.63
N ASN A 298 -9.50 1.84 9.64
CA ASN A 298 -8.05 1.83 9.58
C ASN A 298 -7.52 2.28 8.20
N HIS A 299 -6.26 2.75 8.18
CA HIS A 299 -5.61 3.28 6.98
C HIS A 299 -5.61 2.28 5.80
N GLY A 300 -5.27 1.01 6.06
CA GLY A 300 -5.21 -0.04 5.05
C GLY A 300 -6.58 -0.34 4.44
N SER A 301 -7.65 -0.40 5.25
CA SER A 301 -9.02 -0.54 4.76
C SER A 301 -9.42 0.63 3.86
N THR A 302 -9.09 1.86 4.24
CA THR A 302 -9.43 3.05 3.45
C THR A 302 -8.66 3.09 2.12
N VAL A 303 -7.36 2.78 2.12
CA VAL A 303 -6.53 2.68 0.89
C VAL A 303 -7.05 1.56 -0.03
N ALA A 304 -7.27 0.37 0.52
CA ALA A 304 -7.80 -0.77 -0.24
C ALA A 304 -9.22 -0.48 -0.79
N GLY A 305 -10.02 0.28 -0.04
CA GLY A 305 -11.38 0.67 -0.43
C GLY A 305 -11.42 1.47 -1.73
N ILE A 306 -10.50 2.39 -1.94
CA ILE A 306 -10.39 3.19 -3.17
C ILE A 306 -10.19 2.31 -4.41
N LEU A 307 -9.51 1.17 -4.26
CA LEU A 307 -9.26 0.22 -5.35
C LEU A 307 -10.40 -0.80 -5.49
N ALA A 308 -10.82 -1.41 -4.37
CA ALA A 308 -11.51 -2.68 -4.35
C ALA A 308 -12.83 -2.70 -3.56
N ALA A 309 -13.24 -1.59 -2.92
CA ALA A 309 -14.53 -1.56 -2.21
C ALA A 309 -15.68 -1.93 -3.14
N ARG A 310 -16.59 -2.73 -2.62
CA ARG A 310 -17.79 -3.14 -3.32
C ARG A 310 -18.71 -1.95 -3.62
N TRP A 311 -19.28 -1.95 -4.82
CA TRP A 311 -20.37 -1.03 -5.16
C TRP A 311 -21.70 -1.57 -4.61
N ASP A 312 -22.55 -0.66 -4.12
CA ASP A 312 -23.96 -0.87 -3.78
C ASP A 312 -24.31 -1.69 -2.51
N GLN A 313 -23.42 -1.82 -1.52
CA GLN A 313 -23.77 -2.38 -0.18
C GLN A 313 -22.94 -1.80 0.99
N GLY A 314 -22.05 -0.85 0.71
CA GLY A 314 -21.11 -0.24 1.64
C GLY A 314 -20.95 1.27 1.38
N GLY A 315 -20.02 1.91 2.08
CA GLY A 315 -19.85 3.36 2.08
C GLY A 315 -19.01 3.90 0.92
N ASN A 316 -18.26 3.03 0.23
CA ASN A 316 -17.28 3.39 -0.79
C ASN A 316 -17.59 2.78 -2.17
N SER A 317 -16.83 3.17 -3.19
CA SER A 317 -16.90 2.54 -4.52
C SER A 317 -15.50 2.38 -5.11
N GLY A 318 -14.96 1.16 -5.03
CA GLY A 318 -13.60 0.88 -5.52
C GLY A 318 -13.50 1.01 -7.04
N PHE A 319 -12.45 1.67 -7.53
CA PHE A 319 -12.25 1.93 -8.95
C PHE A 319 -12.19 0.63 -9.77
N LEU A 320 -11.32 -0.30 -9.38
CA LEU A 320 -11.09 -1.56 -10.12
C LEU A 320 -12.31 -2.47 -10.04
N ARG A 321 -13.00 -2.46 -8.89
CA ARG A 321 -14.27 -3.16 -8.72
C ARG A 321 -15.32 -2.68 -9.74
N GLY A 322 -15.34 -1.38 -10.02
CA GLY A 322 -16.18 -0.79 -11.06
C GLY A 322 -15.89 -1.33 -12.47
N LEU A 323 -14.72 -1.90 -12.72
CA LEU A 323 -14.31 -2.41 -14.03
C LEU A 323 -14.65 -3.88 -14.27
N ASP A 324 -15.00 -4.65 -13.23
CA ASP A 324 -15.20 -6.11 -13.28
C ASP A 324 -16.14 -6.59 -14.38
N ARG A 325 -17.14 -5.78 -14.71
CA ARG A 325 -18.11 -6.09 -15.77
C ARG A 325 -17.45 -6.25 -17.15
N ALA A 326 -16.26 -5.70 -17.36
CA ALA A 326 -15.57 -5.72 -18.64
C ALA A 326 -14.11 -6.19 -18.58
N SER A 327 -13.46 -6.12 -17.41
CA SER A 327 -12.06 -6.53 -17.25
C SER A 327 -11.89 -8.05 -17.24
N GLN A 328 -10.64 -8.52 -17.30
CA GLN A 328 -10.28 -9.92 -17.00
C GLN A 328 -9.93 -10.10 -15.51
N GLY A 329 -10.39 -9.20 -14.64
CA GLY A 329 -10.08 -9.19 -13.22
C GLY A 329 -8.79 -8.44 -12.86
N PHE A 330 -8.63 -8.18 -11.57
CA PHE A 330 -7.46 -7.56 -10.97
C PHE A 330 -7.14 -8.29 -9.67
N GLU A 331 -5.88 -8.33 -9.28
CA GLU A 331 -5.45 -8.90 -8.00
C GLU A 331 -4.85 -7.78 -7.15
N VAL A 332 -5.58 -7.36 -6.12
CA VAL A 332 -5.12 -6.36 -5.14
C VAL A 332 -4.56 -7.12 -3.95
N ILE A 333 -3.25 -7.05 -3.77
CA ILE A 333 -2.52 -7.74 -2.70
C ILE A 333 -2.07 -6.69 -1.68
N VAL A 334 -2.64 -6.72 -0.48
CA VAL A 334 -2.26 -5.86 0.64
C VAL A 334 -1.27 -6.61 1.53
N GLU A 335 -0.02 -6.14 1.59
CA GLU A 335 1.07 -6.87 2.24
C GLU A 335 2.16 -5.92 2.75
N ARG A 336 2.72 -6.23 3.92
CA ARG A 336 3.75 -5.44 4.59
C ARG A 336 4.91 -6.25 5.17
N ASN A 337 4.99 -7.55 4.87
CA ASN A 337 5.92 -8.50 5.44
C ASN A 337 5.76 -8.61 6.97
N SER A 338 6.64 -8.00 7.75
CA SER A 338 6.61 -7.94 9.21
C SER A 338 6.44 -6.49 9.68
N ASP A 339 6.32 -6.28 11.00
CA ASP A 339 6.28 -4.92 11.58
C ASP A 339 7.66 -4.22 11.62
N ALA A 340 8.63 -4.65 10.79
CA ALA A 340 10.01 -4.13 10.78
C ALA A 340 10.18 -2.83 9.96
N GLY A 341 9.20 -1.93 10.05
CA GLY A 341 9.26 -0.59 9.46
C GLY A 341 9.55 -0.55 7.96
N ILE A 342 10.49 0.30 7.55
CA ILE A 342 10.79 0.57 6.13
C ILE A 342 11.48 -0.64 5.49
N THR A 343 12.38 -1.32 6.20
CA THR A 343 13.06 -2.50 5.68
C THR A 343 12.05 -3.61 5.31
N ALA A 344 11.01 -3.81 6.15
CA ALA A 344 9.93 -4.75 5.85
C ALA A 344 9.06 -4.31 4.66
N ASN A 345 8.79 -3.02 4.51
CA ASN A 345 8.05 -2.48 3.36
C ASN A 345 8.78 -2.77 2.04
N VAL A 346 10.11 -2.61 2.02
CA VAL A 346 10.94 -2.94 0.87
C VAL A 346 10.97 -4.46 0.63
N ALA A 347 11.12 -5.27 1.68
CA ALA A 347 11.07 -6.73 1.57
C ALA A 347 9.72 -7.23 1.00
N ALA A 348 8.60 -6.66 1.45
CA ALA A 348 7.27 -6.92 0.90
C ALA A 348 7.22 -6.57 -0.59
N SER A 349 7.71 -5.39 -0.95
CA SER A 349 7.74 -4.91 -2.34
C SER A 349 8.53 -5.84 -3.25
N VAL A 350 9.71 -6.28 -2.82
CA VAL A 350 10.54 -7.25 -3.57
C VAL A 350 9.80 -8.56 -3.78
N ASN A 351 9.24 -9.16 -2.72
CA ASN A 351 8.49 -10.41 -2.84
C ASN A 351 7.28 -10.28 -3.78
N LEU A 352 6.55 -9.17 -3.72
CA LEU A 352 5.39 -8.91 -4.57
C LEU A 352 5.78 -8.73 -6.04
N VAL A 353 6.89 -8.04 -6.32
CA VAL A 353 7.45 -7.92 -7.67
C VAL A 353 7.86 -9.28 -8.21
N GLU A 354 8.56 -10.09 -7.42
CA GLU A 354 8.92 -11.47 -7.80
C GLU A 354 7.68 -12.36 -8.00
N ASP A 355 6.57 -12.08 -7.30
CA ASP A 355 5.26 -12.71 -7.49
C ASP A 355 4.45 -12.12 -8.68
N GLY A 356 5.04 -11.21 -9.45
CA GLY A 356 4.49 -10.69 -10.71
C GLY A 356 3.59 -9.46 -10.57
N VAL A 357 3.69 -8.71 -9.47
CA VAL A 357 3.09 -7.38 -9.37
C VAL A 357 3.70 -6.45 -10.43
N ARG A 358 2.83 -5.68 -11.10
CA ARG A 358 3.22 -4.67 -12.11
C ARG A 358 3.13 -3.24 -11.59
N VAL A 359 2.35 -3.02 -10.53
CA VAL A 359 2.13 -1.71 -9.91
C VAL A 359 2.25 -1.86 -8.40
N LEU A 360 3.19 -1.16 -7.79
CA LEU A 360 3.28 -1.02 -6.34
C LEU A 360 2.64 0.31 -5.91
N ASN A 361 1.80 0.27 -4.89
CA ASN A 361 1.23 1.44 -4.22
C ASN A 361 1.94 1.63 -2.87
N TRP A 362 2.72 2.70 -2.75
CA TRP A 362 3.41 3.11 -1.52
C TRP A 362 2.75 4.36 -0.95
N SER A 363 1.78 4.16 -0.05
CA SER A 363 1.08 5.22 0.68
C SER A 363 1.80 5.59 1.99
N TRP A 364 3.13 5.62 1.95
CA TRP A 364 4.00 5.93 3.10
C TRP A 364 5.15 6.82 2.67
N GLY A 365 5.69 7.57 3.63
CA GLY A 365 6.90 8.34 3.48
C GLY A 365 7.50 8.73 4.82
N ILE A 366 8.78 9.12 4.82
CA ILE A 366 9.51 9.57 5.99
C ILE A 366 10.18 10.92 5.75
N HIS A 367 10.38 11.66 6.84
CA HIS A 367 11.15 12.90 6.89
C HIS A 367 12.42 12.72 7.71
N ARG A 368 13.46 13.51 7.43
CA ARG A 368 14.63 13.63 8.31
C ARG A 368 14.36 14.61 9.45
N VAL A 369 14.95 14.37 10.63
CA VAL A 369 14.98 15.36 11.72
C VAL A 369 15.49 16.70 11.19
N GLY A 370 14.78 17.78 11.51
CA GLY A 370 15.08 19.13 11.03
C GLY A 370 14.42 19.51 9.69
N ALA A 371 13.63 18.62 9.08
CA ALA A 371 12.80 18.95 7.93
C ALA A 371 11.84 20.11 8.25
N ARG A 372 11.61 20.98 7.26
CA ARG A 372 10.73 22.14 7.38
C ARG A 372 9.61 22.11 6.35
N ASP A 373 8.45 22.64 6.73
CA ASP A 373 7.34 22.86 5.82
C ASP A 373 7.53 24.13 4.97
N VAL A 374 6.58 24.43 4.08
CA VAL A 374 6.62 25.63 3.22
C VAL A 374 6.54 26.94 4.01
N ASP A 375 5.97 26.92 5.23
CA ASP A 375 5.91 28.08 6.12
C ASP A 375 7.23 28.28 6.91
N GLY A 376 8.13 27.29 6.85
CA GLY A 376 9.41 27.26 7.57
C GLY A 376 9.34 26.66 8.98
N ASP A 377 8.19 26.10 9.37
CA ASP A 377 7.97 25.39 10.63
C ASP A 377 8.55 23.96 10.55
N GLU A 378 8.91 23.37 11.70
CA GLU A 378 9.49 22.02 11.76
C GLU A 378 8.42 20.93 11.56
N VAL A 379 8.71 19.98 10.67
CA VAL A 379 7.92 18.78 10.45
C VAL A 379 8.28 17.74 11.53
N ASP A 380 7.29 17.29 12.30
CA ASP A 380 7.49 16.34 13.40
C ASP A 380 6.86 14.96 13.17
N SER A 381 6.20 14.76 12.04
CA SER A 381 5.54 13.51 11.67
C SER A 381 6.42 12.62 10.81
N LEU A 382 6.39 11.31 11.08
CA LEU A 382 7.17 10.30 10.36
C LEU A 382 8.66 10.62 10.24
N VAL A 383 9.22 11.26 11.27
CA VAL A 383 10.61 11.72 11.29
C VAL A 383 11.58 10.59 11.62
N ARG A 384 12.78 10.65 11.06
CA ARG A 384 13.89 9.71 11.21
C ARG A 384 15.20 10.45 11.45
N SER A 385 16.06 9.87 12.27
CA SER A 385 17.41 10.41 12.51
C SER A 385 18.22 10.38 11.22
N GLY A 386 19.30 11.18 11.17
CA GLY A 386 20.21 11.18 10.02
C GLY A 386 20.82 9.80 9.74
N ILE A 387 21.08 9.01 10.77
CA ILE A 387 21.66 7.66 10.62
C ILE A 387 20.68 6.72 9.92
N ALA A 388 19.41 6.73 10.35
CA ALA A 388 18.38 5.92 9.73
C ALA A 388 18.09 6.38 8.29
N MET A 389 17.97 7.69 8.05
CA MET A 389 17.72 8.25 6.72
C MET A 389 18.78 7.84 5.70
N SER A 390 20.07 7.96 6.04
CA SER A 390 21.14 7.54 5.13
C SER A 390 21.07 6.05 4.81
N GLY A 391 20.81 5.18 5.79
CA GLY A 391 20.64 3.75 5.52
C GLY A 391 19.41 3.44 4.64
N TYR A 392 18.32 4.18 4.80
CA TYR A 392 17.13 3.99 3.97
C TYR A 392 17.31 4.53 2.54
N GLU A 393 18.10 5.60 2.37
CA GLU A 393 18.46 6.15 1.07
C GLU A 393 19.18 5.08 0.24
N GLU A 394 20.27 4.52 0.76
CA GLU A 394 21.03 3.45 0.07
C GLU A 394 20.16 2.22 -0.21
N LEU A 395 19.30 1.81 0.74
CA LEU A 395 18.36 0.70 0.53
C LEU A 395 17.39 0.96 -0.63
N LEU A 396 16.87 2.19 -0.73
CA LEU A 396 15.93 2.57 -1.78
C LEU A 396 16.63 2.72 -3.13
N GLU A 397 17.87 3.22 -3.14
CA GLU A 397 18.70 3.26 -4.35
C GLU A 397 18.90 1.84 -4.90
N GLU A 398 19.35 0.91 -4.06
CA GLU A 398 19.50 -0.50 -4.42
C GLU A 398 18.19 -1.13 -4.90
N PHE A 399 17.07 -0.82 -4.25
CA PHE A 399 15.75 -1.28 -4.70
C PHE A 399 15.42 -0.79 -6.12
N PHE A 400 15.61 0.49 -6.43
CA PHE A 400 15.33 1.02 -7.76
C PHE A 400 16.35 0.61 -8.82
N LEU A 401 17.61 0.35 -8.45
CA LEU A 401 18.62 -0.24 -9.32
C LEU A 401 18.23 -1.68 -9.69
N TRP A 402 17.83 -2.48 -8.70
CA TRP A 402 17.30 -3.83 -8.93
C TRP A 402 16.07 -3.84 -9.82
N LEU A 403 15.07 -2.97 -9.56
CA LEU A 403 13.90 -2.83 -10.41
C LEU A 403 14.27 -2.50 -11.85
N ARG A 404 15.23 -1.59 -12.07
CA ARG A 404 15.63 -1.17 -13.42
C ARG A 404 16.28 -2.31 -14.19
N LYS A 405 17.08 -3.12 -13.50
CA LYS A 405 17.86 -4.21 -14.06
C LYS A 405 17.00 -5.44 -14.34
N GLU A 406 16.21 -5.87 -13.35
CA GLU A 406 15.52 -7.17 -13.37
C GLU A 406 14.02 -7.04 -13.68
N HIS A 407 13.40 -5.89 -13.38
CA HIS A 407 11.96 -5.67 -13.49
C HIS A 407 11.58 -4.32 -14.14
N PRO A 408 12.10 -4.02 -15.36
CA PRO A 408 11.96 -2.70 -15.99
C PRO A 408 10.52 -2.34 -16.38
N ASP A 409 9.57 -3.27 -16.20
CA ASP A 409 8.15 -3.12 -16.50
C ASP A 409 7.29 -2.84 -15.25
N VAL A 410 7.89 -2.79 -14.06
CA VAL A 410 7.21 -2.44 -12.80
C VAL A 410 7.27 -0.95 -12.53
N LEU A 411 6.15 -0.39 -12.06
CA LEU A 411 6.03 1.01 -11.62
C LEU A 411 5.66 1.07 -10.13
N VAL A 412 6.36 1.92 -9.38
CA VAL A 412 6.01 2.33 -8.02
C VAL A 412 5.23 3.65 -8.09
N VAL A 413 4.07 3.68 -7.45
CA VAL A 413 3.23 4.88 -7.29
C VAL A 413 3.28 5.25 -5.81
N ASN A 414 3.81 6.43 -5.48
CA ASN A 414 4.11 6.85 -4.12
C ASN A 414 3.40 8.16 -3.76
N SER A 415 2.99 8.28 -2.49
CA SER A 415 2.46 9.53 -1.94
C SER A 415 3.55 10.60 -1.81
N ALA A 416 3.25 11.85 -2.16
CA ALA A 416 4.16 12.97 -1.97
C ALA A 416 4.48 13.23 -0.48
N GLY A 417 3.54 12.94 0.42
CA GLY A 417 3.61 13.23 1.85
C GLY A 417 2.60 14.29 2.27
N ASN A 418 2.37 14.39 3.58
CA ASN A 418 1.35 15.24 4.20
C ASN A 418 1.94 16.31 5.13
N GLY A 419 3.21 16.68 4.92
CA GLY A 419 3.94 17.62 5.78
C GLY A 419 3.89 19.07 5.32
N SER A 420 3.07 19.40 4.31
CA SER A 420 3.08 20.71 3.65
C SER A 420 4.50 21.14 3.23
N SER A 421 5.33 20.19 2.75
CA SER A 421 6.75 20.43 2.46
C SER A 421 7.06 20.19 0.97
N TYR A 422 8.34 20.22 0.62
CA TYR A 422 8.84 19.95 -0.72
C TYR A 422 9.13 18.45 -0.88
N SER A 423 8.67 17.85 -1.98
CA SER A 423 8.80 16.40 -2.21
C SER A 423 10.18 15.99 -2.71
N GLY A 424 10.89 16.90 -3.37
CA GLY A 424 12.19 16.75 -4.01
C GLY A 424 13.39 17.15 -3.17
N THR A 425 13.21 17.51 -1.89
CA THR A 425 14.32 17.73 -0.95
C THR A 425 14.89 16.39 -0.50
N ASP A 426 15.76 15.83 -1.34
CA ASP A 426 16.49 14.58 -1.11
C ASP A 426 17.08 14.45 0.30
N GLU A 427 17.71 15.51 0.81
CA GLU A 427 18.28 15.54 2.16
C GLU A 427 17.26 15.29 3.29
N TYR A 428 15.97 15.51 3.04
CA TYR A 428 14.92 15.55 4.07
C TYR A 428 13.73 14.63 3.82
N ARG A 429 13.57 14.02 2.64
CA ARG A 429 12.34 13.29 2.29
C ARG A 429 12.62 12.01 1.53
N LEU A 430 12.03 10.89 1.94
CA LEU A 430 12.10 9.60 1.22
C LEU A 430 10.75 8.86 1.21
N PRO A 431 10.38 8.11 0.15
CA PRO A 431 11.12 7.88 -1.07
C PRO A 431 10.81 8.91 -2.16
N SER A 432 9.87 9.84 -1.93
CA SER A 432 9.34 10.72 -2.98
C SER A 432 10.40 11.58 -3.67
N SER A 433 11.53 11.88 -3.02
CA SER A 433 12.62 12.67 -3.61
C SER A 433 13.40 11.95 -4.71
N PHE A 434 13.42 10.61 -4.73
CA PHE A 434 14.20 9.82 -5.68
C PHE A 434 13.80 10.12 -7.14
N VAL A 435 14.77 10.39 -8.01
CA VAL A 435 14.53 10.65 -9.43
C VAL A 435 14.75 9.39 -10.25
N THR A 436 13.66 8.72 -10.64
CA THR A 436 13.69 7.51 -11.48
C THR A 436 12.42 7.37 -12.30
N GLU A 437 12.50 6.73 -13.47
CA GLU A 437 11.34 6.43 -14.34
C GLU A 437 10.35 5.45 -13.72
N GLN A 438 10.78 4.68 -12.72
CA GLN A 438 9.96 3.67 -12.03
C GLN A 438 9.28 4.18 -10.76
N LEU A 439 9.36 5.49 -10.45
CA LEU A 439 8.71 6.11 -9.30
C LEU A 439 7.85 7.30 -9.73
N LEU A 440 6.54 7.16 -9.60
CA LEU A 440 5.56 8.22 -9.83
C LEU A 440 5.10 8.78 -8.49
N VAL A 441 5.26 10.09 -8.29
CA VAL A 441 4.92 10.79 -7.04
C VAL A 441 3.58 11.51 -7.18
N VAL A 442 2.69 11.26 -6.22
CA VAL A 442 1.29 11.70 -6.27
C VAL A 442 1.01 12.72 -5.17
N GLY A 443 0.69 13.93 -5.60
CA GLY A 443 0.21 15.01 -4.73
C GLY A 443 -1.29 14.92 -4.46
N GLY A 444 -1.75 15.68 -3.47
CA GLY A 444 -3.13 15.67 -3.02
C GLY A 444 -3.87 16.96 -3.37
N HIS A 445 -5.04 16.83 -3.96
CA HIS A 445 -6.00 17.93 -4.12
C HIS A 445 -7.34 17.58 -3.49
N GLN A 446 -8.21 18.58 -3.39
CA GLN A 446 -9.61 18.43 -3.01
C GLN A 446 -10.50 19.27 -3.94
N ARG A 447 -11.80 18.99 -3.93
CA ARG A 447 -12.78 19.75 -4.70
C ARG A 447 -12.84 21.20 -4.22
N SER A 448 -12.99 22.14 -5.15
CA SER A 448 -13.25 23.54 -4.81
C SER A 448 -14.69 23.71 -4.33
N GLU A 449 -14.90 24.59 -3.36
CA GLU A 449 -16.23 25.03 -2.94
C GLU A 449 -16.94 25.89 -4.01
N ARG A 450 -16.21 26.35 -5.03
CA ARG A 450 -16.74 27.16 -6.12
C ARG A 450 -17.69 26.33 -6.99
N GLN A 451 -18.93 26.79 -7.08
CA GLN A 451 -20.00 26.13 -7.84
C GLN A 451 -19.99 26.52 -9.32
N GLY A 452 -20.56 25.66 -10.17
CA GLY A 452 -20.79 25.95 -11.59
C GLY A 452 -19.57 25.89 -12.49
N LEU A 453 -18.42 25.43 -11.98
CA LEU A 453 -17.21 25.22 -12.77
C LEU A 453 -17.31 23.92 -13.60
N ALA A 454 -16.80 23.98 -14.82
CA ALA A 454 -16.63 22.77 -15.63
C ALA A 454 -15.55 21.88 -15.00
N VAL A 455 -15.63 20.56 -15.19
CA VAL A 455 -14.66 19.64 -14.58
C VAL A 455 -13.24 19.95 -15.07
N ASP A 456 -13.04 20.32 -16.34
CA ASP A 456 -11.73 20.70 -16.89
C ASP A 456 -11.26 22.12 -16.51
N ASP A 457 -12.08 22.87 -15.76
CA ASP A 457 -11.69 24.17 -15.23
C ASP A 457 -10.57 24.00 -14.17
N PRO A 458 -9.49 24.78 -14.25
CA PRO A 458 -8.37 24.70 -13.31
C PRO A 458 -8.75 25.00 -11.87
N ALA A 459 -9.81 25.80 -11.66
CA ALA A 459 -10.31 26.15 -10.34
C ALA A 459 -11.32 25.12 -9.79
N TYR A 460 -11.64 24.06 -10.55
CA TYR A 460 -12.57 23.00 -10.10
C TYR A 460 -12.00 22.20 -8.92
N ALA A 461 -10.68 22.10 -8.81
CA ALA A 461 -9.98 21.51 -7.67
C ALA A 461 -8.96 22.50 -7.13
N VAL A 462 -8.65 22.37 -5.85
CA VAL A 462 -7.61 23.15 -5.16
C VAL A 462 -6.63 22.20 -4.49
N LYS A 463 -5.36 22.61 -4.39
CA LYS A 463 -4.36 21.86 -3.62
C LYS A 463 -4.88 21.63 -2.21
N ARG A 464 -4.63 20.43 -1.67
CA ARG A 464 -4.82 20.18 -0.25
C ARG A 464 -3.68 20.85 0.52
N SER A 465 -4.01 21.63 1.54
CA SER A 465 -3.02 22.40 2.32
C SER A 465 -1.90 21.53 2.87
N THR A 466 -2.20 20.31 3.31
CA THR A 466 -1.22 19.36 3.84
C THR A 466 -0.36 18.68 2.78
N SER A 467 -0.73 18.73 1.50
CA SER A 467 0.02 18.02 0.45
C SER A 467 1.42 18.62 0.30
N ASN A 468 2.43 17.76 0.28
CA ASN A 468 3.72 18.16 -0.26
C ASN A 468 3.58 18.54 -1.74
N VAL A 469 4.46 19.42 -2.19
CA VAL A 469 4.48 20.02 -3.53
C VAL A 469 5.88 19.96 -4.14
N ASP A 470 6.04 20.59 -5.31
CA ASP A 470 7.22 20.78 -6.16
C ASP A 470 7.25 19.98 -7.46
N MET A 471 8.31 20.23 -8.23
CA MET A 471 8.58 19.58 -9.51
C MET A 471 8.78 18.07 -9.42
N ARG A 472 8.98 17.50 -8.23
CA ARG A 472 9.07 16.05 -8.07
C ARG A 472 7.68 15.41 -8.09
N VAL A 473 6.61 16.13 -7.78
CA VAL A 473 5.25 15.62 -7.89
C VAL A 473 4.86 15.52 -9.36
N ASP A 474 4.53 14.31 -9.83
CA ASP A 474 4.20 14.05 -11.24
C ASP A 474 2.76 14.48 -11.57
N VAL A 475 1.82 14.24 -10.67
CA VAL A 475 0.38 14.53 -10.84
C VAL A 475 -0.31 14.64 -9.48
N THR A 476 -1.37 15.44 -9.38
CA THR A 476 -2.27 15.42 -8.21
C THR A 476 -3.52 14.58 -8.44
N ALA A 477 -4.02 13.95 -7.38
CA ALA A 477 -5.33 13.29 -7.37
C ALA A 477 -6.12 13.64 -6.10
N ALA A 478 -7.45 13.46 -6.17
CA ALA A 478 -8.32 13.68 -5.02
C ALA A 478 -7.83 12.91 -3.79
N ALA A 479 -7.58 13.64 -2.70
CA ALA A 479 -6.90 13.14 -1.51
C ALA A 479 -7.86 12.83 -0.36
N CYS A 480 -9.18 12.96 -0.56
CA CYS A 480 -10.19 12.69 0.45
C CYS A 480 -11.12 11.55 0.03
N THR A 481 -11.49 10.73 0.99
CA THR A 481 -12.39 9.58 0.81
C THR A 481 -13.12 9.29 2.11
N HIS A 482 -14.16 8.46 2.07
CA HIS A 482 -14.80 7.95 3.28
C HIS A 482 -14.07 6.71 3.80
N ALA A 483 -13.94 6.62 5.12
CA ALA A 483 -13.59 5.39 5.80
C ALA A 483 -14.66 4.31 5.57
N SER A 484 -14.26 3.04 5.66
CA SER A 484 -15.23 1.94 5.67
C SER A 484 -15.97 1.92 7.01
N THR A 485 -17.16 1.35 7.04
CA THR A 485 -17.95 1.16 8.27
C THR A 485 -18.46 -0.27 8.37
N LEU A 486 -18.94 -0.67 9.55
CA LEU A 486 -19.66 -1.95 9.72
C LEU A 486 -21.14 -1.83 9.33
N GLU A 487 -21.66 -0.61 9.19
CA GLU A 487 -23.05 -0.35 8.83
C GLU A 487 -23.24 -0.38 7.31
N ARG A 488 -24.22 -1.14 6.83
CA ARG A 488 -24.52 -1.21 5.40
C ARG A 488 -24.98 0.15 4.88
N ASP A 489 -24.50 0.49 3.69
CA ASP A 489 -24.83 1.74 2.98
C ASP A 489 -24.47 3.04 3.72
N ALA A 490 -23.78 2.95 4.87
CA ALA A 490 -23.34 4.10 5.65
C ALA A 490 -21.97 4.60 5.17
N ARG A 491 -21.85 5.93 5.03
CA ARG A 491 -20.56 6.59 4.79
C ARG A 491 -19.83 6.78 6.11
N GLY A 492 -18.57 6.37 6.16
CA GLY A 492 -17.70 6.62 7.30
C GLY A 492 -17.20 8.05 7.36
N GLU A 493 -16.38 8.32 8.38
CA GLU A 493 -15.70 9.61 8.51
C GLU A 493 -14.86 9.92 7.27
N VAL A 494 -14.74 11.22 6.96
CA VAL A 494 -13.89 11.67 5.87
C VAL A 494 -12.43 11.58 6.31
N HIS A 495 -11.68 10.82 5.54
CA HIS A 495 -10.27 10.53 5.68
C HIS A 495 -9.54 11.24 4.55
N CYS A 496 -8.41 11.89 4.84
CA CYS A 496 -7.73 12.68 3.84
C CYS A 496 -6.21 12.73 4.00
N GLY A 497 -5.52 12.63 2.88
CA GLY A 497 -4.07 12.62 2.76
C GLY A 497 -3.63 12.16 1.37
N THR A 498 -2.37 12.44 1.02
CA THR A 498 -1.78 11.96 -0.24
C THR A 498 -1.75 10.42 -0.33
N SER A 499 -1.81 9.72 0.80
CA SER A 499 -2.01 8.28 0.90
C SER A 499 -3.30 7.77 0.22
N TYR A 500 -4.32 8.62 0.04
CA TYR A 500 -5.57 8.32 -0.67
C TYR A 500 -5.60 8.79 -2.12
N ALA A 501 -4.80 9.80 -2.45
CA ALA A 501 -4.57 10.17 -3.85
C ALA A 501 -3.80 9.08 -4.60
N THR A 502 -2.84 8.45 -3.93
CA THR A 502 -1.94 7.42 -4.46
C THR A 502 -2.67 6.19 -5.05
N PRO A 503 -3.61 5.52 -4.34
CA PRO A 503 -4.34 4.37 -4.88
C PRO A 503 -5.25 4.75 -6.06
N MET A 504 -5.71 6.00 -6.17
CA MET A 504 -6.47 6.46 -7.34
C MET A 504 -5.61 6.43 -8.61
N VAL A 505 -4.36 6.90 -8.51
CA VAL A 505 -3.39 6.84 -9.61
C VAL A 505 -2.96 5.40 -9.87
N ALA A 506 -2.65 4.61 -8.84
CA ALA A 506 -2.26 3.20 -8.98
C ALA A 506 -3.36 2.37 -9.68
N GLY A 507 -4.63 2.58 -9.32
CA GLY A 507 -5.77 1.95 -9.98
C GLY A 507 -5.91 2.37 -11.45
N THR A 508 -5.68 3.65 -11.75
CA THR A 508 -5.67 4.16 -13.14
C THR A 508 -4.57 3.50 -13.96
N VAL A 509 -3.35 3.42 -13.42
CA VAL A 509 -2.20 2.74 -14.03
C VAL A 509 -2.53 1.26 -14.29
N ALA A 510 -3.11 0.55 -13.33
CA ALA A 510 -3.49 -0.85 -13.51
C ALA A 510 -4.54 -1.03 -14.60
N ALA A 511 -5.52 -0.13 -14.70
CA ALA A 511 -6.49 -0.14 -15.79
C ALA A 511 -5.85 0.18 -17.15
N MET A 512 -4.87 1.10 -17.22
CA MET A 512 -4.08 1.35 -18.43
C MET A 512 -3.30 0.10 -18.87
N LEU A 513 -2.64 -0.59 -17.94
CA LEU A 513 -1.92 -1.85 -18.19
C LEU A 513 -2.85 -2.99 -18.61
N SER A 514 -4.06 -3.05 -18.03
CA SER A 514 -5.08 -4.00 -18.46
C SER A 514 -5.48 -3.77 -19.92
N LEU A 515 -5.55 -2.51 -20.37
CA LEU A 515 -5.85 -2.14 -21.76
C LEU A 515 -4.66 -2.33 -22.70
N ASN A 516 -3.44 -2.03 -22.24
CA ASN A 516 -2.19 -2.18 -22.99
C ASN A 516 -1.06 -2.70 -22.08
N PRO A 517 -0.85 -4.03 -22.03
CA PRO A 517 0.12 -4.63 -21.10
C PRO A 517 1.59 -4.38 -21.47
N ARG A 518 1.84 -3.80 -22.65
CA ARG A 518 3.19 -3.47 -23.15
C ARG A 518 3.71 -2.13 -22.65
N LEU A 519 2.87 -1.34 -22.00
CA LEU A 519 3.27 -0.03 -21.48
C LEU A 519 4.40 -0.18 -20.45
N ARG A 520 5.44 0.62 -20.64
CA ARG A 520 6.56 0.77 -19.71
C ARG A 520 6.33 1.95 -18.76
N PRO A 521 7.01 1.99 -17.60
CA PRO A 521 6.89 3.08 -16.62
C PRO A 521 6.97 4.49 -17.22
N GLU A 522 7.99 4.78 -18.03
CA GLU A 522 8.14 6.07 -18.74
C GLU A 522 6.94 6.40 -19.65
N GLU A 523 6.43 5.41 -20.39
CA GLU A 523 5.28 5.58 -21.27
C GLU A 523 4.01 5.85 -20.46
N ILE A 524 3.84 5.20 -19.31
CA ILE A 524 2.72 5.42 -18.40
C ILE A 524 2.76 6.85 -17.86
N ARG A 525 3.91 7.30 -17.33
CA ARG A 525 4.12 8.69 -16.87
C ARG A 525 3.74 9.67 -17.98
N MET A 526 4.32 9.51 -19.17
CA MET A 526 4.04 10.37 -20.32
C MET A 526 2.55 10.40 -20.67
N LEU A 527 1.86 9.25 -20.68
CA LEU A 527 0.43 9.19 -21.01
C LEU A 527 -0.44 9.86 -19.94
N LEU A 528 -0.14 9.65 -18.65
CA LEU A 528 -0.82 10.31 -17.53
C LEU A 528 -0.69 11.82 -17.65
N ARG A 529 0.53 12.30 -17.85
CA ARG A 529 0.84 13.72 -18.03
C ARG A 529 0.17 14.35 -19.27
N ARG A 530 0.19 13.65 -20.40
CA ARG A 530 -0.53 14.05 -21.63
C ARG A 530 -2.04 14.10 -21.46
N SER A 531 -2.58 13.25 -20.59
CA SER A 531 -4.01 13.21 -20.29
C SER A 531 -4.45 14.22 -19.24
N ALA A 532 -3.53 14.71 -18.41
CA ALA A 532 -3.86 15.48 -17.22
C ALA A 532 -4.68 16.74 -17.52
N MET A 533 -5.65 17.02 -16.67
CA MET A 533 -6.27 18.35 -16.57
C MET A 533 -5.32 19.30 -15.84
N THR A 534 -5.63 20.60 -15.85
CA THR A 534 -4.85 21.60 -15.10
C THR A 534 -5.45 21.85 -13.72
N ILE A 535 -4.61 22.33 -12.80
CA ILE A 535 -5.00 22.77 -11.45
C ILE A 535 -4.17 23.99 -11.06
N GLY A 536 -4.76 24.90 -10.29
CA GLY A 536 -4.08 26.11 -9.82
C GLY A 536 -4.15 27.28 -10.80
N GLY A 537 -3.35 28.30 -10.55
CA GLY A 537 -3.28 29.53 -11.35
C GLY A 537 -2.51 29.38 -12.66
N ASP A 538 -2.49 30.47 -13.44
CA ASP A 538 -1.62 30.62 -14.61
C ASP A 538 -0.18 30.91 -14.19
N TYR A 539 0.74 30.00 -14.50
CA TYR A 539 2.17 30.18 -14.24
C TYR A 539 2.97 29.66 -15.42
N ASP A 540 3.55 30.57 -16.22
CA ASP A 540 4.36 30.24 -17.40
C ASP A 540 5.84 30.08 -17.01
N PHE A 541 6.15 29.25 -15.99
CA PHE A 541 7.47 29.09 -15.34
C PHE A 541 7.81 30.23 -14.38
N GLU A 542 7.59 30.01 -13.08
CA GLU A 542 8.04 30.94 -12.04
C GLU A 542 9.52 30.70 -11.63
N PRO A 543 10.17 31.67 -10.94
CA PRO A 543 11.48 31.47 -10.33
C PRO A 543 11.53 30.30 -9.32
N ALA A 544 12.74 29.85 -8.96
CA ALA A 544 13.00 28.64 -8.17
C ALA A 544 12.38 28.61 -6.75
N ASP A 545 11.73 29.70 -6.32
CA ASP A 545 11.01 29.90 -5.06
C ASP A 545 9.48 29.77 -5.19
N ALA A 546 8.96 29.42 -6.37
CA ALA A 546 7.53 29.25 -6.58
C ALA A 546 6.99 27.90 -6.10
N GLU A 547 5.78 27.94 -5.52
CA GLU A 547 5.04 26.77 -5.04
C GLU A 547 4.42 25.95 -6.19
N ASP A 548 5.24 25.47 -7.12
CA ASP A 548 4.79 24.54 -8.16
C ASP A 548 4.13 23.33 -7.51
N LEU A 549 2.83 23.11 -7.76
CA LEU A 549 2.10 21.99 -7.15
C LEU A 549 2.60 20.64 -7.67
N THR A 550 3.08 20.63 -8.90
CA THR A 550 3.62 19.49 -9.65
C THR A 550 4.65 19.98 -10.65
N ALA A 551 5.42 19.07 -11.26
CA ALA A 551 6.12 19.36 -12.51
C ALA A 551 5.19 20.05 -13.53
N PRO A 552 5.58 21.20 -14.10
CA PRO A 552 4.73 21.95 -15.01
C PRO A 552 4.45 21.14 -16.28
N ILE A 553 3.26 21.31 -16.86
CA ILE A 553 2.90 20.67 -18.13
C ILE A 553 3.81 21.19 -19.24
N LEU A 554 4.49 20.25 -19.90
CA LEU A 554 5.48 20.55 -20.93
C LEU A 554 4.82 20.62 -22.31
N PRO A 555 5.38 21.39 -23.26
CA PRO A 555 4.90 21.41 -24.63
C PRO A 555 4.85 20.02 -25.28
N SER A 556 5.82 19.15 -24.97
CA SER A 556 5.86 17.74 -25.45
C SER A 556 4.67 16.89 -24.98
N GLU A 557 4.00 17.31 -23.92
CA GLU A 557 2.78 16.72 -23.36
C GLU A 557 1.50 17.30 -24.00
N ARG A 558 1.64 18.33 -24.84
CA ARG A 558 0.58 19.00 -25.60
C ARG A 558 0.88 19.08 -27.10
N GLY A 559 1.55 18.06 -27.63
CA GLY A 559 1.81 17.93 -29.07
C GLY A 559 2.83 18.94 -29.60
N TYR A 560 3.79 19.35 -28.76
CA TYR A 560 4.83 20.34 -29.03
C TYR A 560 4.30 21.76 -29.33
N ARG A 561 3.08 22.07 -28.85
CA ARG A 561 2.50 23.43 -28.93
C ARG A 561 2.92 24.26 -27.72
N LEU A 562 3.79 25.24 -27.95
CA LEU A 562 4.30 26.15 -26.92
C LEU A 562 3.21 27.11 -26.39
N ASP A 563 2.26 27.48 -27.25
CA ASP A 563 1.16 28.42 -26.96
C ASP A 563 -0.08 27.71 -26.38
N HIS A 564 0.06 26.45 -25.97
CA HIS A 564 -1.06 25.72 -25.38
C HIS A 564 -1.38 26.29 -24.00
N ARG A 565 -2.64 26.65 -23.75
CA ARG A 565 -3.15 27.19 -22.46
C ARG A 565 -2.86 26.35 -21.21
N ASP A 566 -2.39 25.10 -21.39
CA ASP A 566 -2.12 24.18 -20.28
C ASP A 566 -0.62 24.13 -19.96
N VAL A 567 0.25 24.56 -20.88
CA VAL A 567 1.70 24.54 -20.69
C VAL A 567 2.06 25.47 -19.53
N GLY A 568 3.03 25.05 -18.71
CA GLY A 568 3.43 25.78 -17.51
C GLY A 568 2.59 25.45 -16.26
N ARG A 569 1.34 24.98 -16.44
CA ARG A 569 0.43 24.71 -15.33
C ARG A 569 0.67 23.36 -14.67
N SER A 570 0.22 23.21 -13.43
CA SER A 570 0.28 21.97 -12.68
C SER A 570 -0.74 20.93 -13.19
N ALA A 571 -0.41 19.65 -13.02
CA ALA A 571 -1.18 18.53 -13.53
C ALA A 571 -2.12 17.92 -12.49
N ARG A 572 -3.36 17.66 -12.94
CA ARG A 572 -4.40 16.96 -12.21
C ARG A 572 -4.83 15.72 -12.98
N LEU A 573 -4.99 14.60 -12.27
CA LEU A 573 -5.39 13.33 -12.86
C LEU A 573 -6.68 13.45 -13.68
N ASP A 574 -6.65 12.98 -14.93
CA ASP A 574 -7.85 12.67 -15.73
C ASP A 574 -7.86 11.17 -16.03
N MET A 575 -8.59 10.42 -15.22
CA MET A 575 -8.64 8.97 -15.33
C MET A 575 -9.21 8.54 -16.68
N GLN A 576 -10.26 9.20 -17.18
CA GLN A 576 -10.89 8.82 -18.43
C GLN A 576 -9.95 9.03 -19.62
N LYS A 577 -9.29 10.19 -19.66
CA LYS A 577 -8.39 10.53 -20.76
C LYS A 577 -7.13 9.67 -20.75
N ALA A 578 -6.62 9.30 -19.57
CA ALA A 578 -5.51 8.36 -19.43
C ALA A 578 -5.83 7.00 -20.08
N LEU A 579 -7.02 6.45 -19.81
CA LEU A 579 -7.46 5.20 -20.43
C LEU A 579 -7.64 5.33 -21.95
N ASP A 580 -8.16 6.46 -22.44
CA ASP A 580 -8.27 6.73 -23.88
C ASP A 580 -6.90 6.74 -24.57
N LEU A 581 -5.91 7.39 -23.97
CA LEU A 581 -4.56 7.42 -24.52
C LEU A 581 -3.85 6.05 -24.43
N ALA A 582 -4.12 5.26 -23.38
CA ALA A 582 -3.61 3.88 -23.27
C ALA A 582 -4.16 2.95 -24.36
N VAL A 583 -5.42 3.13 -24.78
CA VAL A 583 -5.97 2.39 -25.93
C VAL A 583 -5.29 2.84 -27.22
N LYS A 584 -5.17 4.15 -27.44
CA LYS A 584 -4.55 4.72 -28.66
C LYS A 584 -3.07 4.37 -28.81
N SER A 585 -2.34 4.18 -27.71
CA SER A 585 -0.94 3.77 -27.75
C SER A 585 -0.75 2.35 -28.29
N ARG A 586 -1.79 1.50 -28.32
CA ARG A 586 -1.70 0.16 -28.93
C ARG A 586 -1.45 0.21 -30.45
N GLU A 587 -2.01 1.21 -31.12
CA GLU A 587 -1.94 1.39 -32.58
C GLU A 587 -0.62 2.04 -33.00
N ARG A 588 0.01 2.78 -32.09
CA ARG A 588 1.35 3.37 -32.26
C ARG A 588 2.42 2.34 -31.90
N VAL A 589 2.49 1.25 -32.66
CA VAL A 589 3.69 0.38 -32.60
C VAL A 589 4.79 1.09 -33.37
N ARG A 590 5.70 1.71 -32.60
CA ARG A 590 7.02 2.28 -32.93
C ARG A 590 7.21 2.86 -34.33
#